data_AF-A0A662F2I2-F1
#
_entry.id   AF-A0A662F2I2-F1
#
_cell.length_a   1.000
_cell.length_b   1.000
_cell.length_c   1.000
_cell.angle_alpha   90.00
_cell.angle_beta   90.00
_cell.angle_gamma   90.00
#
_symmetry.space_group_name_H-M   'P 1'
#
loop_
_entity.id
_entity.type
_entity.pdbx_description
1 polymer ?
#
loop_
_entity_poly.entity_id
_entity_poly.type
_entity_poly.pdbx_seq_one_letter_code
_entity_poly.pdbx_strand_id
1 'polypeptide(L)'
;MIPPHGGTLVNRILADSDRPRVEGLPVLTLSRFHLSELDNIASGLYSPLFGFMDNEAYESVLENWRLPDGTIWPIPIVLPVDTPPSGDRVALASQDGTVYGTMRVSAVYHRDPAREAALIYGTDDPNHPGVARL
;
A
#
# COMPACT_ATOMS: atom_id res chain seq x y z
N MET A 1 -3.38 1.01 -28.10
CA MET A 1 -2.93 1.05 -26.69
C MET A 1 -3.93 0.24 -25.88
N ILE A 2 -3.48 -0.60 -24.95
CA ILE A 2 -4.37 -1.42 -24.11
C ILE A 2 -4.87 -0.54 -22.95
N PRO A 3 -6.15 -0.64 -22.52
CA PRO A 3 -6.62 0.08 -21.35
C PRO A 3 -5.83 -0.29 -20.08
N PRO A 4 -5.67 0.64 -19.12
CA PRO A 4 -5.16 0.32 -17.80
C PRO A 4 -5.98 -0.78 -17.12
N HIS A 5 -5.35 -1.52 -16.21
CA HIS A 5 -6.06 -2.50 -15.39
C HIS A 5 -7.13 -1.80 -14.53
N GLY A 6 -8.33 -2.39 -14.43
CA GLY A 6 -9.51 -1.73 -13.85
C GLY A 6 -10.13 -0.63 -14.75
N GLY A 7 -9.63 -0.45 -15.97
CA GLY A 7 -10.22 0.43 -17.00
C GLY A 7 -9.78 1.89 -16.95
N THR A 8 -9.24 2.38 -15.83
CA THR A 8 -8.80 3.77 -15.65
C THR A 8 -7.42 3.84 -15.00
N LEU A 9 -6.54 4.70 -15.52
CA LEU A 9 -5.25 4.97 -14.90
C LEU A 9 -5.45 5.85 -13.66
N VAL A 10 -5.01 5.38 -12.50
CA VAL A 10 -5.06 6.13 -11.25
C VAL A 10 -3.73 6.86 -11.05
N ASN A 11 -3.64 8.11 -11.51
CA ASN A 11 -2.46 8.96 -11.29
C ASN A 11 -2.67 9.85 -10.05
N ARG A 12 -1.79 9.73 -9.06
CA ARG A 12 -1.85 10.46 -7.77
C ARG A 12 -0.65 11.39 -7.57
N ILE A 13 0.17 11.59 -8.59
CA ILE A 13 1.26 12.58 -8.56
C ILE A 13 0.63 13.97 -8.69
N LEU A 14 0.88 14.81 -7.68
CA LEU A 14 0.38 16.17 -7.64
C LEU A 14 1.33 17.12 -8.36
N ALA A 15 0.78 18.15 -8.99
CA ALA A 15 1.58 19.30 -9.42
C ALA A 15 2.12 20.04 -8.20
N ASP A 16 3.22 20.77 -8.38
CA ASP A 16 3.86 21.51 -7.28
C ASP A 16 2.92 22.52 -6.61
N SER A 17 1.98 23.11 -7.37
CA SER A 17 0.95 24.02 -6.87
C SER A 17 -0.07 23.37 -5.93
N ASP A 18 -0.24 22.05 -6.02
CA ASP A 18 -1.30 21.30 -5.33
C ASP A 18 -0.76 20.51 -4.13
N ARG A 19 0.55 20.60 -3.84
CA ARG A 19 1.17 19.90 -2.73
C ARG A 19 0.54 20.36 -1.41
N PRO A 20 -0.04 19.44 -0.61
CA PRO A 20 -0.63 19.81 0.67
C PRO A 20 0.44 20.26 1.65
N ARG A 21 0.04 21.09 2.61
CA ARG A 21 0.85 21.35 3.81
C ARG A 21 0.99 20.06 4.62
N VAL A 22 2.21 19.77 5.03
CA VAL A 22 2.55 18.56 5.81
C VAL A 22 3.03 18.89 7.22
N GLU A 23 3.17 20.17 7.53
CA GLU A 23 3.61 20.64 8.85
C GLU A 23 2.62 20.18 9.93
N GLY A 24 3.14 19.52 10.97
CA GLY A 24 2.36 19.02 12.08
C GLY A 24 1.65 17.68 11.84
N LEU A 25 1.75 17.10 10.64
CA LEU A 25 1.28 15.73 10.43
C LEU A 25 2.22 14.73 11.13
N PRO A 26 1.68 13.65 11.73
CA PRO A 26 2.47 12.50 12.08
C PRO A 26 3.22 11.98 10.85
N VAL A 27 4.49 11.63 11.02
CA VAL A 27 5.36 11.16 9.94
C VAL A 27 5.54 9.65 10.05
N LEU A 28 5.27 8.92 8.97
CA LEU A 28 5.65 7.53 8.80
C LEU A 28 6.90 7.46 7.91
N THR A 29 8.00 6.99 8.48
CA THR A 29 9.24 6.75 7.76
C THR A 29 9.18 5.40 7.06
N LEU A 30 9.26 5.41 5.74
CA LEU A 30 9.16 4.23 4.88
C LEU A 30 10.53 3.60 4.64
N SER A 31 10.53 2.26 4.56
CA SER A 31 11.66 1.54 3.98
C SER A 31 11.74 1.82 2.47
N ARG A 32 12.89 1.53 1.85
CA ARG A 32 13.04 1.65 0.38
C ARG A 32 11.99 0.83 -0.37
N PHE A 33 11.64 -0.35 0.16
CA PHE A 33 10.62 -1.20 -0.44
C PHE A 33 9.24 -0.51 -0.43
N HIS A 34 8.78 -0.04 0.73
CA HIS A 34 7.48 0.64 0.84
C HIS A 34 7.44 1.97 0.09
N LEU A 35 8.59 2.63 -0.09
CA LEU A 35 8.70 3.81 -0.93
C LEU A 35 8.48 3.47 -2.41
N SER A 36 9.03 2.35 -2.89
CA SER A 36 8.74 1.85 -4.24
C SER A 36 7.27 1.47 -4.42
N GLU A 37 6.66 0.83 -3.42
CA GLU A 37 5.21 0.53 -3.45
C GLU A 37 4.37 1.81 -3.51
N LEU A 38 4.75 2.84 -2.75
CA LEU A 38 4.11 4.16 -2.81
C LEU A 38 4.23 4.78 -4.22
N ASP A 39 5.40 4.69 -4.86
CA ASP A 39 5.62 5.20 -6.22
C ASP A 39 4.79 4.44 -7.26
N ASN A 40 4.67 3.12 -7.12
CA ASN A 40 3.84 2.29 -8.00
C ASN A 40 2.35 2.65 -7.89
N ILE A 41 1.87 2.95 -6.68
CA ILE A 41 0.52 3.48 -6.46
C ILE A 41 0.42 4.89 -7.07
N ALA A 42 1.39 5.76 -6.80
CA ALA A 42 1.31 7.17 -7.17
C ALA A 42 1.33 7.39 -8.69
N SER A 43 2.20 6.68 -9.40
CA SER A 43 2.33 6.73 -10.86
C SER A 43 1.18 6.05 -11.60
N GLY A 44 0.37 5.25 -10.91
CA GLY A 44 -0.71 4.47 -11.48
C GLY A 44 -0.28 3.13 -12.06
N LEU A 45 0.97 2.70 -11.83
CA LEU A 45 1.41 1.33 -12.17
C LEU A 45 0.52 0.28 -11.52
N TYR A 46 0.04 0.56 -10.30
CA TYR A 46 -0.87 -0.31 -9.57
C TYR A 46 -2.35 0.01 -9.77
N SER A 47 -2.73 0.66 -10.87
CA SER A 47 -4.16 0.84 -11.18
C SER A 47 -4.88 -0.53 -11.12
N PRO A 48 -6.05 -0.63 -10.46
CA PRO A 48 -6.91 0.47 -10.00
C PRO A 48 -6.68 0.94 -8.54
N LEU A 49 -5.60 0.53 -7.87
CA LEU A 49 -5.33 0.94 -6.49
C LEU A 49 -5.14 2.46 -6.39
N PHE A 50 -5.79 3.08 -5.40
CA PHE A 50 -5.69 4.51 -5.08
C PHE A 50 -4.90 4.81 -3.81
N GLY A 51 -4.45 3.76 -3.11
CA GLY A 51 -3.73 3.78 -1.85
C GLY A 51 -3.35 2.36 -1.42
N PHE A 52 -2.69 2.24 -0.27
CA PHE A 52 -2.52 0.95 0.40
C PHE A 52 -3.89 0.37 0.79
N MET A 53 -4.00 -0.95 0.78
CA MET A 53 -5.25 -1.66 1.07
C MET A 53 -5.66 -1.46 2.52
N ASP A 54 -6.96 -1.28 2.74
CA ASP A 54 -7.58 -1.45 4.04
C ASP A 54 -7.89 -2.93 4.30
N ASN A 55 -8.50 -3.22 5.46
CA ASN A 55 -8.79 -4.59 5.86
C ASN A 55 -9.74 -5.32 4.90
N GLU A 56 -10.73 -4.63 4.33
CA GLU A 56 -11.69 -5.24 3.40
C GLU A 56 -10.99 -5.65 2.09
N ALA A 57 -10.21 -4.75 1.50
CA ALA A 57 -9.46 -5.05 0.30
C ALA A 57 -8.38 -6.12 0.54
N TYR A 58 -7.70 -6.06 1.69
CA TYR A 58 -6.70 -7.05 2.08
C TYR A 58 -7.30 -8.46 2.20
N GLU A 59 -8.37 -8.63 2.97
CA GLU A 59 -9.02 -9.93 3.15
C GLU A 59 -9.60 -10.46 1.83
N SER A 60 -10.21 -9.58 1.02
CA SER A 60 -10.70 -9.97 -0.31
C SER A 60 -9.58 -10.48 -1.21
N VAL A 61 -8.40 -9.85 -1.18
CA VAL A 61 -7.24 -10.30 -1.95
C VAL A 61 -6.69 -11.61 -1.41
N LEU A 62 -6.59 -11.79 -0.09
CA LEU A 62 -6.12 -13.05 0.50
C LEU A 62 -7.01 -14.24 0.12
N GLU A 63 -8.32 -14.07 0.20
CA GLU A 63 -9.28 -15.17 0.06
C GLU A 63 -9.71 -15.41 -1.39
N ASN A 64 -9.80 -14.35 -2.19
CA ASN A 64 -10.42 -14.40 -3.52
C ASN A 64 -9.52 -13.92 -4.65
N TRP A 65 -8.31 -13.44 -4.35
CA TRP A 65 -7.35 -12.87 -5.30
C TRP A 65 -7.96 -11.73 -6.14
N ARG A 66 -8.87 -10.99 -5.51
CA ARG A 66 -9.64 -9.91 -6.12
C ARG A 66 -9.79 -8.76 -5.15
N LEU A 67 -9.86 -7.55 -5.70
CA LEU A 67 -10.35 -6.38 -4.98
C LEU A 67 -11.85 -6.52 -4.72
N PRO A 68 -12.42 -5.72 -3.78
CA PRO A 68 -13.84 -5.80 -3.44
C PRO A 68 -14.80 -5.59 -4.62
N ASP A 69 -14.36 -4.86 -5.65
CA ASP A 69 -15.11 -4.66 -6.90
C ASP A 69 -15.05 -5.85 -7.88
N GLY A 70 -14.33 -6.93 -7.52
CA GLY A 70 -14.14 -8.12 -8.32
C GLY A 70 -12.93 -8.07 -9.26
N THR A 71 -12.21 -6.95 -9.36
CA THR A 71 -11.00 -6.83 -10.19
C THR A 71 -9.92 -7.79 -9.69
N ILE A 72 -9.31 -8.57 -10.60
CA ILE A 72 -8.23 -9.51 -10.24
C ILE A 72 -7.04 -8.75 -9.66
N TRP A 73 -6.59 -9.16 -8.48
CA TRP A 73 -5.41 -8.61 -7.82
C TRP A 73 -4.84 -9.65 -6.85
N PRO A 74 -3.70 -10.30 -7.16
CA PRO A 74 -3.28 -11.51 -6.45
C PRO A 74 -2.32 -11.27 -5.28
N ILE A 75 -1.84 -10.05 -5.05
CA ILE A 75 -0.84 -9.76 -4.01
C ILE A 75 -1.30 -8.57 -3.16
N PRO A 76 -1.40 -8.70 -1.82
CA PRO A 76 -1.74 -7.57 -0.96
C PRO A 76 -0.72 -6.43 -1.05
N ILE A 77 -1.21 -5.19 -1.17
CA ILE A 77 -0.37 -3.98 -1.12
C ILE A 77 -0.74 -3.20 0.14
N VAL A 78 0.00 -3.46 1.22
CA VAL A 78 -0.27 -2.93 2.56
C VAL A 78 0.94 -2.17 3.10
N LEU A 79 0.73 -1.31 4.09
CA LEU A 79 1.80 -0.60 4.77
C LEU A 79 1.89 -1.06 6.25
N PRO A 80 2.83 -1.94 6.60
CA PRO A 80 3.04 -2.34 7.99
C PRO A 80 3.58 -1.16 8.82
N VAL A 81 3.09 -1.04 10.04
CA VAL A 81 3.54 -0.06 11.04
C VAL A 81 3.66 -0.72 12.40
N ASP A 82 4.72 -0.39 13.15
CA ASP A 82 4.91 -0.91 14.51
C ASP A 82 3.94 -0.26 15.49
N THR A 83 3.65 1.03 15.29
CA THR A 83 2.73 1.82 16.11
C THR A 83 1.69 2.47 15.20
N PRO A 84 0.38 2.34 15.51
CA PRO A 84 -0.66 3.05 14.80
C PRO A 84 -0.41 4.58 14.83
N PRO A 85 -0.56 5.29 13.70
CA PRO A 85 -0.44 6.73 13.70
C PRO A 85 -1.56 7.38 14.53
N SER A 86 -1.24 8.47 15.21
CA SER A 86 -2.15 9.18 16.12
C SER A 86 -3.19 10.07 15.42
N GLY A 87 -3.29 10.03 14.09
CA GLY A 87 -4.19 10.87 13.30
C GLY A 87 -4.73 10.18 12.06
N ASP A 88 -5.75 10.79 11.45
CA ASP A 88 -6.40 10.31 10.23
C ASP A 88 -5.65 10.68 8.94
N ARG A 89 -4.57 11.45 9.07
CA ARG A 89 -3.67 11.84 7.99
C ARG A 89 -2.23 11.80 8.44
N VAL A 90 -1.37 11.24 7.61
CA VAL A 90 0.07 11.10 7.87
C VAL A 90 0.88 11.60 6.68
N ALA A 91 2.07 12.11 6.96
CA ALA A 91 3.10 12.33 5.94
C ALA A 91 3.91 11.04 5.76
N LEU A 92 4.20 10.69 4.51
CA LEU A 92 5.01 9.53 4.14
C LEU A 92 6.41 10.02 3.73
N ALA A 93 7.43 9.64 4.49
CA ALA A 93 8.79 10.12 4.29
C ALA A 93 9.78 8.98 4.08
N SER A 94 10.87 9.24 3.38
CA SER A 94 12.04 8.35 3.32
C SER A 94 12.87 8.44 4.62
N GLN A 95 13.85 7.53 4.75
CA GLN A 95 14.80 7.51 5.87
C GLN A 95 15.65 8.78 6.00
N ASP A 96 15.84 9.55 4.91
CA ASP A 96 16.56 10.83 4.94
C ASP A 96 15.66 12.04 5.29
N GLY A 97 14.38 11.79 5.56
CA GLY A 97 13.40 12.82 5.95
C GLY A 97 12.68 13.50 4.77
N THR A 98 12.96 13.13 3.53
CA THR A 98 12.25 13.66 2.36
C THR A 98 10.80 13.16 2.36
N VAL A 99 9.83 14.07 2.29
CA VAL A 99 8.40 13.72 2.23
C VAL A 99 7.99 13.47 0.77
N TYR A 100 7.39 12.31 0.51
CA TYR A 100 6.94 11.87 -0.82
C TYR A 100 5.43 11.99 -1.01
N GLY A 101 4.66 12.06 0.06
CA GLY A 101 3.22 12.21 -0.04
C GLY A 101 2.52 12.27 1.30
N THR A 102 1.19 12.33 1.25
CA THR A 102 0.34 12.18 2.43
C THR A 102 -0.67 11.07 2.19
N MET A 103 -1.05 10.38 3.26
CA MET A 103 -2.05 9.33 3.23
C MET A 103 -3.13 9.61 4.26
N ARG A 104 -4.39 9.42 3.88
CA ARG A 104 -5.51 9.35 4.84
C ARG A 104 -5.57 7.92 5.38
N VAL A 105 -5.55 7.77 6.70
CA VAL A 105 -5.68 6.49 7.39
C VAL A 105 -7.16 6.14 7.48
N SER A 106 -7.63 5.19 6.66
CA SER A 106 -9.01 4.68 6.71
C SER A 106 -9.20 3.59 7.77
N ALA A 107 -8.18 2.76 7.97
CA ALA A 107 -8.18 1.66 8.92
C ALA A 107 -6.75 1.37 9.40
N VAL A 108 -6.65 0.86 10.62
CA VAL A 108 -5.45 0.18 11.13
C VAL A 108 -5.92 -1.17 11.66
N TYR A 109 -5.27 -2.25 11.23
CA TYR A 109 -5.72 -3.61 11.50
C TYR A 109 -4.52 -4.54 11.68
N HIS A 110 -4.73 -5.65 12.37
CA HIS A 110 -3.71 -6.67 12.57
C HIS A 110 -3.67 -7.62 11.39
N ARG A 111 -2.45 -7.93 10.94
CA ARG A 111 -2.19 -8.98 9.93
C ARG A 111 -1.70 -10.24 10.61
N ASP A 112 -1.95 -11.37 9.96
CA ASP A 112 -1.34 -12.66 10.25
C ASP A 112 -0.41 -13.01 9.08
N PRO A 113 0.91 -12.74 9.20
CA PRO A 113 1.88 -13.02 8.15
C PRO A 113 1.97 -14.49 7.76
N ALA A 114 1.70 -15.42 8.70
CA ALA A 114 1.75 -16.86 8.40
C ALA A 114 0.55 -17.27 7.54
N ARG A 115 -0.65 -16.75 7.86
CA ARG A 115 -1.84 -16.94 7.02
C ARG A 115 -1.65 -16.34 5.63
N GLU A 116 -1.13 -15.12 5.56
CA GLU A 116 -0.83 -14.46 4.28
C GLU A 116 0.18 -15.27 3.46
N ALA A 117 1.26 -15.75 4.09
CA ALA A 117 2.26 -16.58 3.43
C ALA A 117 1.65 -17.83 2.80
N ALA A 118 0.85 -18.58 3.57
CA ALA A 118 0.21 -19.79 3.11
C ALA A 118 -0.78 -19.53 1.96
N LEU A 119 -1.58 -18.46 2.03
CA LEU A 119 -2.60 -18.16 1.02
C LEU A 119 -2.04 -17.53 -0.28
N ILE A 120 -0.99 -16.72 -0.17
CA ILE A 120 -0.45 -15.96 -1.31
C ILE A 120 0.74 -16.67 -1.95
N TYR A 121 1.65 -17.24 -1.14
CA TYR A 121 2.86 -17.91 -1.64
C TYR A 121 2.75 -19.43 -1.63
N GLY A 122 1.69 -20.00 -1.03
CA GLY A 122 1.51 -21.45 -0.93
C GLY A 122 2.47 -22.13 0.05
N THR A 123 3.21 -21.36 0.86
CA THR A 123 4.21 -21.83 1.82
C THR A 123 4.45 -20.77 2.89
N ASP A 124 4.84 -21.19 4.09
CA ASP A 124 5.32 -20.35 5.19
C ASP A 124 6.84 -20.47 5.42
N ASP A 125 7.56 -21.11 4.48
CA ASP A 125 9.01 -21.27 4.57
C ASP A 125 9.72 -19.90 4.57
N PRO A 126 10.45 -19.53 5.64
CA PRO A 126 11.15 -18.25 5.74
C PRO A 126 12.27 -18.09 4.70
N ASN A 127 12.68 -19.14 4.00
CA ASN A 127 13.64 -19.05 2.90
C ASN A 127 12.98 -18.64 1.57
N HIS A 128 11.64 -18.68 1.47
CA HIS A 128 10.95 -18.19 0.29
C HIS A 128 11.03 -16.66 0.23
N PRO A 129 11.51 -16.04 -0.86
CA PRO A 129 11.73 -14.59 -0.91
C PRO A 129 10.49 -13.74 -0.63
N GLY A 130 9.30 -14.23 -1.02
CA GLY A 130 8.03 -13.58 -0.73
C GLY A 130 7.65 -13.65 0.75
N VAL A 131 7.93 -14.78 1.42
CA VAL A 131 7.62 -15.00 2.85
C VAL A 131 8.58 -14.22 3.73
N ALA A 132 9.88 -14.23 3.39
CA ALA A 132 10.92 -13.52 4.11
C ALA A 132 10.71 -11.99 4.18
N ARG A 133 9.82 -11.45 3.33
CA ARG A 133 9.52 -10.03 3.22
C ARG A 133 8.29 -9.60 4.05
N LEU A 134 7.44 -10.53 4.49
CA LEU A 134 6.17 -10.23 5.13
C LEU A 134 6.28 -9.53 6.49
#